data_AF-A0A023EI60-F1
#
_entry.id   AF-A0A023EI60-F1
#
_cell.length_a   1.000
_cell.length_b   1.000
_cell.length_c   1.000
_cell.angle_alpha   90.00
_cell.angle_beta   90.00
_cell.angle_gamma   90.00
#
_symmetry.space_group_name_H-M   'P 1'
#
loop_
_entity.id
_entity.type
_entity.pdbx_description
1 polymer ?
#
loop_
_entity_poly.entity_id
_entity_poly.type
_entity_poly.pdbx_seq_one_letter_code
_entity_poly.pdbx_strand_id
1 'polypeptide(L)'
;MSSNFKYSLTKVYKNYQKYVPELKSTAVLRTIIQVCVHYIETKSCSKDVLDRAVHKLQASNQDVPEHFCELFAGILQLIQLYLRYPKGIVKDDELRESLKELKFRDDCIEDIVKVLRQHRDPLSLNYREMRNLRSPPRRMVWRINISFMDRLRCNVASLLHELQTLERRQSVRKS
;
A
#
# COMPACT_ATOMS: atom_id res chain seq x y z
N MET A 1 -8.49 0.74 -14.36
CA MET A 1 -7.40 1.72 -14.10
C MET A 1 -6.09 0.97 -14.19
N SER A 2 -5.18 1.37 -15.09
CA SER A 2 -3.82 0.84 -15.10
C SER A 2 -3.10 1.40 -13.89
N SER A 3 -2.45 0.55 -13.10
CA SER A 3 -1.69 1.02 -11.96
C SER A 3 -0.36 1.62 -12.43
N ASN A 4 0.13 2.67 -11.77
CA ASN A 4 1.49 3.20 -12.01
C ASN A 4 2.55 2.41 -11.21
N PHE A 5 2.25 1.17 -10.81
CA PHE A 5 3.09 0.34 -9.95
C PHE A 5 4.42 0.05 -10.62
N LYS A 6 4.40 -0.44 -11.87
CA LYS A 6 5.59 -0.76 -12.65
C LYS A 6 6.60 0.40 -12.67
N TYR A 7 6.16 1.58 -13.11
CA TYR A 7 6.99 2.79 -13.13
C TYR A 7 7.55 3.14 -11.74
N SER A 8 6.69 3.07 -10.71
CA SER A 8 7.09 3.39 -9.33
C SER A 8 8.11 2.39 -8.80
N LEU A 9 7.94 1.10 -9.10
CA LEU A 9 8.84 0.04 -8.69
C LEU A 9 10.19 0.20 -9.38
N THR A 10 10.23 0.36 -10.69
CA THR A 10 11.50 0.57 -11.43
C THR A 10 12.26 1.77 -10.91
N LYS A 11 11.57 2.89 -10.61
CA LYS A 11 12.20 4.10 -10.06
C LYS A 11 12.82 3.87 -8.69
N VAL A 12 12.09 3.21 -7.79
CA VAL A 12 12.53 2.96 -6.41
C VAL A 12 13.62 1.87 -6.37
N TYR A 13 13.50 0.84 -7.19
CA TYR A 13 14.38 -0.31 -7.21
C TYR A 13 15.68 -0.10 -8.01
N LYS A 14 15.79 0.98 -8.79
CA LYS A 14 16.90 1.26 -9.71
C LYS A 14 18.30 1.02 -9.10
N ASN A 15 18.50 1.44 -7.86
CA ASN A 15 19.81 1.35 -7.20
C ASN A 15 20.15 -0.08 -6.74
N TYR A 16 19.15 -0.94 -6.58
CA TYR A 16 19.30 -2.31 -6.09
C TYR A 16 19.33 -3.34 -7.22
N GLN A 17 18.90 -2.95 -8.43
CA GLN A 17 18.81 -3.85 -9.58
C GLN A 17 20.13 -4.56 -9.90
N LYS A 18 21.26 -3.88 -9.70
CA LYS A 18 22.61 -4.45 -9.93
C LYS A 18 22.96 -5.62 -9.00
N TYR A 19 22.30 -5.73 -7.84
CA TYR A 19 22.55 -6.80 -6.87
C TYR A 19 21.60 -8.00 -7.05
N VAL A 20 20.50 -7.85 -7.82
CA VAL A 20 19.53 -8.93 -8.07
C VAL A 20 20.19 -10.24 -8.54
N PRO A 21 21.23 -10.23 -9.40
CA PRO A 21 21.91 -11.47 -9.80
C PRO A 21 22.53 -12.27 -8.65
N GLU A 22 22.81 -11.65 -7.50
CA GLU A 22 23.32 -12.35 -6.31
C GLU A 22 22.24 -13.20 -5.61
N LEU A 23 20.95 -13.02 -5.93
CA LEU A 23 19.85 -13.87 -5.46
C LEU A 23 19.85 -15.22 -6.20
N LYS A 24 20.87 -16.05 -5.93
CA LYS A 24 21.08 -17.35 -6.58
C LYS A 24 20.16 -18.46 -6.08
N SER A 25 19.46 -18.25 -4.96
CA SER A 25 18.63 -19.29 -4.32
C SER A 25 17.38 -18.69 -3.71
N THR A 26 16.26 -19.42 -3.84
CA THR A 26 15.00 -19.09 -3.15
C THR A 26 15.16 -19.13 -1.64
N ALA A 27 16.08 -19.92 -1.09
CA ALA A 27 16.38 -19.94 0.34
C ALA A 27 16.94 -18.59 0.82
N VAL A 28 17.84 -17.98 0.03
CA VAL A 28 18.40 -16.64 0.32
C VAL A 28 17.29 -15.60 0.29
N LEU A 29 16.48 -15.59 -0.77
CA LEU A 29 15.34 -14.69 -0.90
C LEU A 29 14.36 -14.84 0.29
N ARG A 30 13.97 -16.07 0.64
CA ARG A 30 13.05 -16.34 1.75
C ARG A 30 13.62 -15.86 3.08
N THR A 31 14.91 -16.06 3.33
CA THR A 31 15.58 -15.53 4.52
C THR A 31 15.53 -14.00 4.53
N ILE A 32 15.80 -13.34 3.41
CA ILE A 32 15.69 -11.88 3.31
C ILE A 32 14.25 -11.41 3.59
N ILE A 33 13.26 -12.06 2.96
CA ILE A 33 11.84 -11.77 3.19
C ILE A 33 11.49 -11.92 4.67
N GLN A 34 11.96 -12.97 5.35
CA GLN A 34 11.74 -13.16 6.79
C GLN A 34 12.26 -11.99 7.60
N VAL A 35 13.45 -11.47 7.28
CA VAL A 35 14.00 -10.28 7.94
C VAL A 35 13.16 -9.04 7.62
N CYS A 36 12.67 -8.87 6.38
CA CYS A 36 11.78 -7.78 6.03
C CYS A 36 10.46 -7.82 6.81
N VAL A 37 9.85 -9.00 6.93
CA VAL A 37 8.62 -9.21 7.72
C VAL A 37 8.87 -8.87 9.18
N HIS A 38 9.95 -9.40 9.76
CA HIS A 38 10.35 -9.07 11.14
C HIS A 38 10.49 -7.56 11.34
N TYR A 39 11.16 -6.87 10.42
CA TYR A 39 11.32 -5.41 10.50
C TYR A 39 9.98 -4.66 10.42
N ILE A 40 9.06 -5.09 9.55
CA ILE A 40 7.72 -4.50 9.43
C ILE A 40 6.91 -4.70 10.73
N GLU A 41 7.06 -5.85 11.38
CA GLU A 41 6.37 -6.20 12.62
C GLU A 41 6.95 -5.49 13.86
N THR A 42 8.27 -5.53 14.04
CA THR A 42 8.93 -5.08 15.27
C THR A 42 9.48 -3.67 15.17
N LYS A 43 9.58 -3.12 13.96
CA LYS A 43 10.21 -1.82 13.67
C LYS A 43 11.68 -1.76 14.08
N SER A 44 12.30 -2.92 14.31
CA SER A 44 13.68 -3.07 14.73
C SER A 44 14.43 -3.96 13.74
N CYS A 45 15.61 -3.50 13.33
CA CYS A 45 16.55 -4.27 12.53
C CYS A 45 17.93 -4.08 13.18
N SER A 46 18.17 -4.80 14.27
CA SER A 46 19.48 -4.79 14.92
C SER A 46 20.49 -5.60 14.10
N LYS A 47 21.78 -5.33 14.34
CA LYS A 47 22.87 -6.11 13.74
C LYS A 47 22.70 -7.60 14.01
N ASP A 48 22.29 -7.97 15.23
CA ASP A 48 22.08 -9.37 15.60
C ASP A 48 20.98 -10.07 14.77
N VAL A 49 19.95 -9.34 14.32
CA VAL A 49 18.90 -9.91 13.45
C VAL A 49 19.49 -10.28 12.09
N LEU A 50 20.32 -9.39 11.53
CA LEU A 50 20.98 -9.62 10.25
C LEU A 50 22.05 -10.71 10.37
N ASP A 51 22.87 -10.69 11.42
CA ASP A 51 23.89 -11.69 11.69
C ASP A 51 23.26 -13.09 11.83
N ARG A 52 22.12 -13.20 12.54
CA ARG A 52 21.38 -14.47 12.63
C ARG A 52 20.87 -14.96 11.27
N ALA A 53 20.42 -14.05 10.41
CA ALA A 53 19.96 -14.39 9.07
C ALA A 53 21.10 -14.92 8.19
N VAL A 54 22.26 -14.25 8.26
CA VAL A 54 23.49 -14.68 7.56
C VAL A 54 23.96 -16.04 8.09
N HIS A 55 24.05 -16.22 9.40
CA HIS A 55 24.44 -17.49 10.00
C HIS A 55 23.49 -18.63 9.65
N LYS A 56 22.18 -18.38 9.58
CA LYS A 56 21.19 -19.38 9.13
C LYS A 56 21.47 -19.85 7.70
N LEU A 57 21.86 -18.93 6.81
CA LEU A 57 22.21 -19.26 5.43
C LEU A 57 23.50 -20.08 5.36
N GLN A 58 24.53 -19.67 6.10
CA GLN A 58 25.80 -20.40 6.19
C GLN A 58 25.59 -21.82 6.74
N ALA A 59 24.82 -21.98 7.81
CA ALA A 59 24.49 -23.29 8.39
C ALA A 59 23.70 -24.20 7.43
N SER A 60 22.99 -23.61 6.46
CA SER A 60 22.23 -24.33 5.43
C SER A 60 23.05 -24.54 4.14
N ASN A 61 24.38 -24.36 4.17
CA ASN A 61 25.29 -24.41 3.03
C ASN A 61 24.83 -23.55 1.84
N GLN A 62 24.19 -22.41 2.11
CA GLN A 62 23.82 -21.45 1.07
C GLN A 62 24.95 -20.43 0.86
N ASP A 63 25.20 -20.09 -0.40
CA ASP A 63 26.08 -18.99 -0.77
C ASP A 63 25.45 -17.66 -0.33
N VAL A 64 26.10 -16.96 0.61
CA VAL A 64 25.60 -15.69 1.13
C VAL A 64 26.02 -14.58 0.18
N PRO A 65 25.08 -13.77 -0.33
CA PRO A 65 25.40 -12.60 -1.14
C PRO A 65 26.38 -11.65 -0.46
N GLU A 66 27.34 -11.11 -1.22
CA GLU A 66 28.26 -10.08 -0.72
C GLU A 66 27.48 -8.83 -0.28
N HIS A 67 26.46 -8.45 -1.07
CA HIS A 67 25.63 -7.27 -0.82
C HIS A 67 24.29 -7.64 -0.17
N PHE A 68 24.35 -8.47 0.88
CA PHE A 68 23.15 -8.95 1.59
C PHE A 68 22.28 -7.81 2.12
N CYS A 69 22.88 -6.74 2.65
CA CYS A 69 22.17 -5.59 3.21
C CYS A 69 21.45 -4.78 2.13
N GLU A 70 22.06 -4.61 0.96
CA GLU A 70 21.49 -3.93 -0.19
C GLU A 70 20.32 -4.73 -0.78
N LEU A 71 20.46 -6.05 -0.84
CA LEU A 71 19.36 -6.95 -1.21
C LEU A 71 18.21 -6.86 -0.21
N PHE A 72 18.49 -6.88 1.09
CA PHE A 72 17.48 -6.65 2.13
C PHE A 72 16.74 -5.32 1.92
N ALA A 73 17.47 -4.22 1.71
CA ALA A 73 16.88 -2.91 1.49
C ALA A 73 16.01 -2.89 0.21
N GLY A 74 16.49 -3.51 -0.89
CA GLY A 74 15.74 -3.61 -2.14
C GLY A 74 14.43 -4.40 -1.99
N ILE A 75 14.50 -5.60 -1.40
CA ILE A 75 13.32 -6.43 -1.15
C ILE A 75 12.35 -5.75 -0.19
N LEU A 76 12.84 -5.09 0.85
CA LEU A 76 12.00 -4.33 1.76
C LEU A 76 11.25 -3.21 1.04
N GLN A 77 11.92 -2.45 0.17
CA GLN A 77 11.28 -1.38 -0.60
C GLN A 77 10.21 -1.92 -1.56
N LEU A 78 10.47 -3.05 -2.20
CA LEU A 78 9.50 -3.75 -3.05
C LEU A 78 8.25 -4.12 -2.24
N ILE A 79 8.41 -4.76 -1.08
CA ILE A 79 7.30 -5.16 -0.21
C ILE A 79 6.52 -3.93 0.25
N GLN A 80 7.20 -2.90 0.76
CA GLN A 80 6.56 -1.67 1.23
C GLN A 80 5.82 -0.92 0.12
N LEU A 81 6.37 -0.89 -1.10
CA LEU A 81 5.69 -0.31 -2.24
C LEU A 81 4.41 -1.08 -2.55
N TYR A 82 4.47 -2.41 -2.63
CA TYR A 82 3.29 -3.26 -2.88
C TYR A 82 2.19 -3.08 -1.83
N LEU A 83 2.56 -2.99 -0.54
CA LEU A 83 1.62 -2.79 0.57
C LEU A 83 1.01 -1.37 0.60
N ARG A 84 1.64 -0.39 -0.05
CA ARG A 84 1.12 0.98 -0.17
C ARG A 84 -0.09 1.06 -1.11
N TYR A 85 -0.16 0.21 -2.12
CA TYR A 85 -1.28 0.20 -3.06
C TYR A 85 -2.50 -0.47 -2.43
N PRO A 86 -3.73 0.03 -2.65
CA PRO A 86 -4.94 -0.64 -2.20
C PRO A 86 -5.06 -2.06 -2.76
N LYS A 87 -5.76 -2.94 -2.02
CA LYS A 87 -5.98 -4.34 -2.42
C LYS A 87 -6.69 -4.39 -3.77
N GLY A 88 -6.21 -5.26 -4.67
CA GLY A 88 -6.76 -5.43 -6.02
C GLY A 88 -6.29 -4.41 -7.07
N ILE A 89 -5.53 -3.38 -6.70
CA ILE A 89 -5.00 -2.41 -7.68
C ILE A 89 -3.85 -3.00 -8.49
N VAL A 90 -2.87 -3.62 -7.82
CA VAL A 90 -1.75 -4.28 -8.48
C VAL A 90 -2.17 -5.71 -8.83
N LYS A 91 -2.24 -6.01 -10.13
CA LYS A 91 -2.56 -7.35 -10.62
C LYS A 91 -1.34 -8.27 -10.53
N ASP A 92 -1.57 -9.58 -10.43
CA ASP A 92 -0.46 -10.53 -10.31
C ASP A 92 0.42 -10.55 -11.56
N ASP A 93 -0.17 -10.47 -12.74
CA ASP A 93 0.58 -10.42 -14.01
C ASP A 93 1.43 -9.15 -14.10
N GLU A 94 0.89 -8.01 -13.65
CA GLU A 94 1.63 -6.74 -13.59
C GLU A 94 2.81 -6.84 -12.62
N LEU A 95 2.61 -7.45 -11.45
CA LEU A 95 3.69 -7.70 -10.48
C LEU A 95 4.76 -8.61 -11.07
N ARG A 96 4.38 -9.74 -11.67
CA ARG A 96 5.31 -10.68 -12.31
C ARG A 96 6.11 -10.01 -13.42
N GLU A 97 5.45 -9.30 -14.32
CA GLU A 97 6.10 -8.59 -15.43
C GLU A 97 7.10 -7.56 -14.90
N SER A 98 6.72 -6.79 -13.88
CA SER A 98 7.61 -5.81 -13.26
C SER A 98 8.85 -6.47 -12.63
N LEU A 99 8.70 -7.62 -11.98
CA LEU A 99 9.83 -8.35 -11.40
C LEU A 99 10.73 -8.99 -12.47
N LYS A 100 10.16 -9.47 -13.59
CA LYS A 100 10.92 -9.97 -14.75
C LYS A 100 11.80 -8.89 -15.36
N GLU A 101 11.29 -7.67 -15.50
CA GLU A 101 12.08 -6.53 -16.00
C GLU A 101 13.23 -6.15 -15.06
N LEU A 102 13.02 -6.29 -13.76
CA LEU A 102 14.06 -6.15 -12.74
C LEU A 102 15.05 -7.31 -12.69
N LYS A 103 14.93 -8.28 -13.61
CA LYS A 103 15.83 -9.44 -13.77
C LYS A 103 15.82 -10.41 -12.60
N PHE A 104 14.71 -10.50 -11.87
CA PHE A 104 14.50 -11.60 -10.94
C PHE A 104 14.34 -12.92 -11.71
N ARG A 105 14.82 -14.00 -11.12
CA ARG A 105 14.56 -15.36 -11.61
C ARG A 105 13.11 -15.75 -11.39
N ASP A 106 12.56 -16.59 -12.27
CA ASP A 106 11.15 -17.00 -12.23
C ASP A 106 10.75 -17.68 -10.91
N ASP A 107 11.65 -18.48 -10.32
CA ASP A 107 11.40 -19.13 -9.03
C ASP A 107 11.33 -18.13 -7.87
N CYS A 108 12.21 -17.13 -7.87
CA CYS A 108 12.16 -16.00 -6.95
C CYS A 108 10.89 -15.16 -7.13
N ILE A 109 10.45 -14.96 -8.38
CA ILE A 109 9.23 -14.21 -8.70
C ILE A 109 8.01 -14.89 -8.09
N GLU A 110 7.84 -16.19 -8.32
CA GLU A 110 6.68 -16.92 -7.78
C GLU A 110 6.68 -16.94 -6.25
N ASP A 111 7.84 -17.06 -5.61
CA ASP A 111 7.94 -16.96 -4.15
C ASP A 111 7.54 -15.57 -3.63
N ILE A 112 8.01 -14.48 -4.26
CA ILE A 112 7.63 -13.11 -3.88
C ILE A 112 6.12 -12.91 -4.04
N VAL A 113 5.57 -13.26 -5.20
CA VAL A 113 4.14 -13.12 -5.51
C VAL A 113 3.31 -13.91 -4.49
N LYS A 114 3.69 -15.16 -4.23
CA LYS A 114 3.01 -16.02 -3.27
C LYS A 114 3.01 -15.43 -1.87
N VAL A 115 4.17 -15.03 -1.34
CA VAL A 115 4.29 -14.44 0.00
C VAL A 115 3.44 -13.17 0.11
N LEU A 116 3.57 -12.26 -0.86
CA LEU A 116 2.86 -10.98 -0.84
C LEU A 116 1.35 -11.15 -0.90
N ARG A 117 0.85 -12.19 -1.58
CA ARG A 117 -0.58 -12.50 -1.66
C ARG A 117 -1.09 -13.18 -0.40
N GLN A 118 -0.40 -14.21 0.07
CA GLN A 118 -0.80 -15.01 1.23
C GLN A 118 -0.80 -14.19 2.52
N HIS A 119 0.19 -13.32 2.69
CA HIS A 119 0.37 -12.54 3.91
C HIS A 119 -0.03 -11.07 3.74
N ARG A 120 -0.78 -10.73 2.68
CA ARG A 120 -1.11 -9.33 2.36
C ARG A 120 -1.77 -8.60 3.51
N ASP A 121 -2.82 -9.18 4.08
CA ASP A 121 -3.64 -8.54 5.10
C ASP A 121 -2.86 -8.27 6.40
N PRO A 122 -2.16 -9.25 7.03
CA PRO A 122 -1.36 -8.97 8.22
C PRO A 122 -0.19 -8.01 7.94
N LEU A 123 0.50 -8.16 6.80
CA LEU A 123 1.60 -7.25 6.44
C LEU A 123 1.11 -5.81 6.22
N SER A 124 -0.08 -5.64 5.65
CA SER A 124 -0.65 -4.31 5.42
C SER A 124 -0.99 -3.61 6.73
N LEU A 125 -1.50 -4.35 7.73
CA LEU A 125 -1.76 -3.83 9.06
C LEU A 125 -0.45 -3.37 9.73
N ASN A 126 0.53 -4.26 9.82
CA ASN A 126 1.83 -3.98 10.43
C ASN A 126 2.55 -2.82 9.72
N TYR A 127 2.50 -2.77 8.38
CA TYR A 127 3.07 -1.66 7.60
C TYR A 127 2.40 -0.32 7.91
N ARG A 128 1.08 -0.27 8.10
CA ARG A 128 0.38 0.96 8.49
C ARG A 128 0.83 1.43 9.87
N GLU A 129 0.88 0.53 10.84
CA GLU A 129 1.34 0.83 12.20
C GLU A 129 2.82 1.25 12.26
N MET A 130 3.65 0.63 11.43
CA MET A 130 5.05 1.02 11.24
C MET A 130 5.16 2.43 10.64
N ARG A 131 4.37 2.75 9.61
CA ARG A 131 4.39 4.05 8.93
C ARG A 131 3.82 5.20 9.76
N ASN A 132 2.85 4.92 10.64
CA ASN A 132 2.16 5.93 11.46
C ASN A 132 3.03 6.53 12.59
N LEU A 133 4.31 6.19 12.67
CA LEU A 133 5.28 6.81 13.60
C LEU A 133 5.73 8.22 13.21
N ARG A 134 5.45 8.67 11.98
CA ARG A 134 5.57 10.10 11.71
C ARG A 134 4.42 10.78 12.44
N SER A 135 4.76 11.61 13.42
CA SER A 135 3.83 12.51 14.10
C SER A 135 2.84 13.05 13.06
N PRO A 136 1.52 12.87 13.23
CA PRO A 136 0.57 13.50 12.33
C PRO A 136 0.94 14.98 12.26
N PRO A 137 0.96 15.61 11.06
CA PRO A 137 1.34 17.00 10.93
C PRO A 137 0.55 17.81 11.95
N ARG A 138 1.25 18.36 12.95
CA ARG A 138 0.62 19.17 13.99
C ARG A 138 -0.06 20.33 13.26
N ARG A 139 -1.40 20.40 13.33
CA ARG A 139 -2.28 21.42 12.71
C ARG A 139 -2.70 21.18 11.25
N MET A 140 -2.97 19.95 10.81
CA MET A 140 -3.80 19.77 9.61
C MET A 140 -5.28 19.99 9.92
N VAL A 141 -5.81 21.16 9.57
CA VAL A 141 -7.25 21.44 9.55
C VAL A 141 -7.77 21.12 8.15
N TRP A 142 -8.44 19.98 7.99
CA TRP A 142 -9.13 19.65 6.75
C TRP A 142 -10.50 20.33 6.76
N ARG A 143 -10.69 21.36 5.91
CA ARG A 143 -12.00 21.98 5.71
C ARG A 143 -12.65 21.38 4.48
N ILE A 144 -13.62 20.49 4.68
CA ILE A 144 -14.47 19.99 3.60
C ILE A 144 -15.62 21.00 3.46
N ASN A 145 -15.53 21.90 2.48
CA ASN A 145 -16.66 22.75 2.10
C ASN A 145 -17.64 21.89 1.30
N ILE A 146 -18.61 21.30 1.97
CA ILE A 146 -19.77 20.70 1.32
C ILE A 146 -20.74 21.85 1.04
N SER A 147 -20.62 22.50 -0.11
CA SER A 147 -21.71 23.34 -0.61
C SER A 147 -22.82 22.39 -1.07
N PHE A 148 -23.77 22.13 -0.19
CA PHE A 148 -25.05 21.57 -0.59
C PHE A 148 -25.65 22.58 -1.58
N MET A 149 -25.73 22.23 -2.87
CA MET A 149 -26.42 23.09 -3.82
C MET A 149 -27.85 23.26 -3.32
N ASP A 150 -28.23 24.52 -3.07
CA ASP A 150 -29.53 25.04 -2.66
C ASP A 150 -30.66 24.64 -3.65
N ARG A 151 -30.90 23.35 -3.87
CA ARG A 151 -32.12 22.85 -4.55
C ARG A 151 -33.25 22.51 -3.57
N LEU A 152 -33.15 23.02 -2.34
CA LEU A 152 -34.24 23.03 -1.36
C LEU A 152 -34.49 24.42 -0.78
N ARG A 153 -34.14 25.48 -1.53
CA ARG A 153 -34.90 26.74 -1.39
C ARG A 153 -36.25 26.54 -2.06
N CYS A 154 -37.12 25.74 -1.43
CA CYS A 154 -38.54 25.94 -1.58
C CYS A 154 -38.79 27.40 -1.24
N ASN A 155 -39.22 28.20 -2.20
CA ASN A 155 -39.66 29.57 -1.97
C ASN A 155 -40.81 29.50 -0.98
N VAL A 156 -40.50 29.60 0.32
CA VAL A 156 -41.48 29.66 1.42
C VAL A 156 -42.47 30.78 1.14
N ALA A 157 -42.02 31.86 0.50
CA ALA A 157 -42.87 32.94 0.00
C ALA A 157 -43.93 32.49 -1.02
N SER A 158 -43.58 31.63 -1.98
CA SER A 158 -44.54 31.11 -2.96
C SER A 158 -45.53 30.13 -2.32
N LEU A 159 -45.06 29.26 -1.42
CA LEU A 159 -45.92 28.32 -0.70
C LEU A 159 -46.87 29.04 0.27
N LEU A 160 -46.42 30.09 0.95
CA LEU A 160 -47.27 30.92 1.82
C LEU A 160 -48.32 31.69 1.00
N HIS A 161 -47.94 32.20 -0.17
CA HIS A 161 -48.89 32.87 -1.06
C HIS A 161 -49.95 31.90 -1.58
N GLU A 162 -49.58 30.68 -1.99
CA GLU A 162 -50.54 29.65 -2.40
C GLU A 162 -51.46 29.20 -1.26
N LEU A 163 -50.93 29.02 -0.04
CA LEU A 163 -51.74 28.66 1.14
C LEU A 163 -52.76 29.75 1.48
N GLN A 164 -52.38 31.02 1.48
CA GLN A 164 -53.31 32.14 1.71
C GLN A 164 -54.37 32.25 0.60
N THR A 165 -54.00 31.93 -0.64
CA THR A 165 -54.93 31.95 -1.77
C THR A 165 -55.94 30.80 -1.68
N LEU A 166 -55.52 29.62 -1.23
CA LEU A 166 -56.39 28.46 -1.02
C LEU A 166 -57.36 28.67 0.15
N GLU A 167 -56.91 29.29 1.24
CA GLU A 167 -57.75 29.60 2.40
C GLU A 167 -58.88 30.59 2.04
N ARG A 168 -58.57 31.64 1.26
CA ARG A 168 -59.60 32.57 0.76
C ARG A 168 -60.61 31.89 -0.16
N ARG A 169 -60.19 30.94 -0.99
CA ARG A 169 -61.10 30.19 -1.88
C ARG A 169 -62.04 29.24 -1.13
N GLN A 170 -61.63 28.72 0.03
CA GLN A 170 -62.50 27.89 0.87
C GLN A 170 -63.53 28.69 1.66
N SER A 171 -63.21 29.95 2.02
CA SER A 171 -64.15 30.86 2.69
C SER A 171 -65.33 31.24 1.78
N VAL A 172 -65.08 31.50 0.49
CA VAL A 172 -66.11 31.89 -0.49
C VAL A 172 -67.08 30.76 -0.85
N ARG A 173 -66.72 29.49 -0.62
CA ARG A 173 -67.57 28.32 -0.92
C ARG A 173 -68.46 27.89 0.25
N LYS A 174 -68.38 28.57 1.41
CA LYS A 174 -69.16 28.27 2.63
C LYS A 174 -70.20 29.34 2.97
N SER A 175 -70.52 30.23 2.04
CA SER A 175 -71.66 31.17 2.12
C SER A 175 -72.71 30.83 1.09
#